data_AF-A0A8J2QDR6-F1
#
_entry.id   AF-A0A8J2QDR6-F1
#
_cell.length_a   1.000
_cell.length_b   1.000
_cell.length_c   1.000
_cell.angle_alpha   90.00
_cell.angle_beta   90.00
_cell.angle_gamma   90.00
#
_symmetry.space_group_name_H-M   'P 1'
#
loop_
_entity.id
_entity.type
_entity.pdbx_description
1 polymer ?
#
loop_
_entity_poly.entity_id
_entity_poly.type
_entity_poly.pdbx_seq_one_letter_code
_entity_poly.pdbx_strand_id
1 'polypeptide(L)'
;MATDVDQKVNSILENIKNGSNTNDDKCLQVEDSKVKKPVNKTKKKANENEIRGVPKSGRFWKSKKEKFSKIIKTKGIRPDYQKKEALRIELKRTKDISHQILEQIKEKEEARKQRRRENIKRAEENKRKSEIVQVITNTKKLKRMKKKQLRFIEKRDINVNKENKQQSSVDSTVEK
;
A
#
# COMPACT_ATOMS: atom_id res chain seq x y z
N MET A 1 13.66 -14.07 18.95
CA MET A 1 14.54 -15.25 18.89
C MET A 1 13.97 -16.20 17.86
N ALA A 2 14.73 -16.62 16.86
CA ALA A 2 14.23 -17.58 15.87
C ALA A 2 13.85 -18.88 16.60
N THR A 3 12.69 -19.46 16.28
CA THR A 3 12.26 -20.68 16.95
C THR A 3 13.17 -21.84 16.53
N ASP A 4 13.37 -22.82 17.40
CA ASP A 4 14.22 -24.00 17.16
C ASP A 4 13.82 -24.73 15.84
N VAL A 5 12.54 -24.66 15.49
CA VAL A 5 11.99 -25.16 14.22
C VAL A 5 12.49 -24.36 13.02
N ASP A 6 12.53 -23.02 13.11
CA ASP A 6 13.04 -22.16 12.05
C ASP A 6 14.54 -22.39 11.83
N GLN A 7 15.30 -22.62 12.90
CA GLN A 7 16.73 -22.96 12.81
C GLN A 7 16.95 -24.31 12.10
N LYS A 8 16.14 -25.32 12.43
CA LYS A 8 16.17 -26.64 11.79
C LYS A 8 15.79 -26.57 10.31
N VAL A 9 14.77 -25.79 9.95
CA VAL A 9 14.37 -25.58 8.55
C VAL A 9 15.46 -24.84 7.76
N ASN A 10 16.07 -23.80 8.34
CA ASN A 10 17.17 -23.08 7.71
C ASN A 10 18.37 -24.00 7.46
N SER A 11 18.71 -24.88 8.41
CA SER A 11 19.78 -25.88 8.23
C SER A 11 19.49 -26.87 7.09
N ILE A 12 18.23 -27.28 6.91
CA ILE A 12 17.81 -28.16 5.81
C ILE A 12 17.93 -27.43 4.46
N LEU A 13 17.53 -26.16 4.40
CA LEU A 13 17.64 -25.33 3.20
C LEU A 13 19.11 -25.09 2.80
N GLU A 14 19.99 -24.84 3.76
CA GLU A 14 21.43 -24.70 3.53
C GLU A 14 22.06 -25.99 3.01
N ASN A 15 21.68 -27.14 3.55
CA ASN A 15 22.17 -28.44 3.06
C ASN A 15 21.72 -28.75 1.62
N ILE A 16 20.49 -28.38 1.24
CA ILE A 16 20.00 -28.52 -0.14
C ILE A 16 20.77 -27.59 -1.09
N LYS A 17 21.07 -26.36 -0.66
CA LYS A 17 21.84 -25.37 -1.43
C LYS A 17 23.31 -25.78 -1.60
N ASN A 18 23.89 -26.45 -0.62
CA ASN A 18 25.26 -26.96 -0.69
C ASN A 18 25.36 -28.22 -1.57
N GLY A 19 24.32 -29.07 -1.57
CA GLY A 19 24.22 -30.24 -2.44
C GLY A 19 24.06 -29.93 -3.93
N SER A 20 23.64 -28.70 -4.29
CA SER A 20 23.58 -28.25 -5.69
C SER A 20 24.89 -27.67 -6.24
N ASN A 21 25.93 -27.49 -5.41
CA ASN A 21 27.16 -26.78 -5.80
C ASN A 21 28.30 -27.68 -6.32
N THR A 22 28.09 -28.99 -6.51
CA THR A 22 29.18 -29.91 -6.95
C THR A 22 29.13 -30.34 -8.41
N ASN A 23 28.22 -29.83 -9.24
CA ASN A 23 28.34 -29.99 -10.69
C ASN A 23 27.81 -28.73 -11.40
N ASP A 24 28.70 -28.08 -12.14
CA ASP A 24 28.45 -26.98 -13.08
C ASP A 24 28.24 -25.58 -12.47
N ASP A 25 29.33 -24.93 -12.05
CA ASP A 25 29.41 -23.45 -12.08
C ASP A 25 30.86 -22.97 -12.31
N LYS A 26 31.23 -22.86 -13.59
CA LYS A 26 32.24 -21.90 -14.06
C LYS A 26 31.54 -20.89 -14.95
N CYS A 27 31.22 -19.71 -14.40
CA CYS A 27 31.47 -18.44 -15.07
C CYS A 27 31.26 -17.28 -14.09
N LEU A 28 32.37 -16.65 -13.70
CA LEU A 28 32.43 -15.44 -12.89
C LEU A 28 32.17 -14.20 -13.76
N GLN A 29 31.40 -13.28 -13.17
CA GLN A 29 31.51 -11.81 -13.22
C GLN A 29 31.37 -11.11 -14.58
N VAL A 30 30.33 -10.26 -14.69
CA VAL A 30 30.28 -9.18 -15.67
C VAL A 30 30.09 -7.87 -14.91
N GLU A 31 31.16 -7.09 -14.87
CA GLU A 31 31.19 -5.67 -14.54
C GLU A 31 30.49 -4.84 -15.62
N ASP A 32 29.90 -3.73 -15.18
CA ASP A 32 29.17 -2.76 -15.97
C ASP A 32 30.02 -2.13 -17.08
N SER A 33 29.61 -2.29 -18.35
CA SER A 33 29.99 -1.38 -19.46
C SER A 33 29.20 -1.59 -20.76
N LYS A 34 28.39 -0.57 -21.08
CA LYS A 34 28.12 0.02 -22.41
C LYS A 34 27.50 -0.87 -23.50
N VAL A 35 26.21 -0.62 -23.71
CA VAL A 35 25.35 -1.07 -24.82
C VAL A 35 26.04 -0.96 -26.19
N LYS A 36 26.31 -2.11 -26.82
CA LYS A 36 26.42 -2.26 -28.28
C LYS A 36 25.44 -3.33 -28.74
N LYS A 37 24.52 -2.96 -29.64
CA LYS A 37 23.46 -3.82 -30.20
C LYS A 37 24.09 -4.99 -30.98
N PRO A 38 23.73 -6.26 -30.72
CA PRO A 38 24.17 -7.35 -31.57
C PRO A 38 23.25 -7.49 -32.80
N VAL A 39 23.90 -7.43 -33.95
CA VAL A 39 23.42 -7.69 -35.30
C VAL A 39 22.67 -9.02 -35.39
N ASN A 40 21.54 -8.99 -36.10
CA ASN A 40 20.69 -10.12 -36.45
C ASN A 40 21.50 -11.30 -37.01
N LYS A 41 21.74 -12.34 -36.18
CA LYS A 41 22.10 -13.68 -36.66
C LYS A 41 20.82 -14.45 -36.94
N THR A 42 20.36 -14.37 -38.17
CA THR A 42 19.35 -15.28 -38.73
C THR A 42 19.88 -16.71 -38.67
N LYS A 43 19.50 -17.46 -37.64
CA LYS A 43 19.65 -18.92 -37.64
C LYS A 43 18.71 -19.46 -38.72
N LYS A 44 19.25 -19.69 -39.93
CA LYS A 44 18.65 -20.59 -40.91
C LYS A 44 18.51 -21.96 -40.24
N LYS A 45 17.29 -22.28 -39.77
CA LYS A 45 16.96 -23.66 -39.42
C LYS A 45 16.64 -24.40 -40.70
N ALA A 46 17.28 -25.55 -40.82
CA ALA A 46 17.28 -26.44 -41.96
C ALA A 46 15.86 -26.73 -42.48
N ASN A 47 15.77 -26.79 -43.80
CA ASN A 47 14.65 -27.36 -44.54
C ASN A 47 14.56 -28.86 -44.20
N GLU A 48 13.70 -29.21 -43.25
CA GLU A 48 13.15 -30.56 -43.19
C GLU A 48 11.86 -30.57 -44.00
N ASN A 49 12.04 -30.99 -45.25
CA ASN A 49 11.06 -31.30 -46.29
C ASN A 49 9.63 -31.54 -45.79
N GLU A 50 8.79 -30.52 -45.89
CA GLU A 50 7.35 -30.72 -46.06
C GLU A 50 6.95 -30.09 -47.38
N ILE A 51 6.68 -30.94 -48.37
CA ILE A 51 6.17 -30.56 -49.68
C ILE A 51 4.71 -30.12 -49.48
N ARG A 52 4.51 -28.95 -48.86
CA ARG A 52 3.19 -28.34 -48.74
C ARG A 52 3.11 -27.21 -49.76
N GLY A 53 2.12 -27.29 -50.63
CA GLY A 53 1.87 -26.25 -51.63
C GLY A 53 1.64 -24.89 -50.98
N VAL A 54 2.24 -23.85 -51.56
CA VAL A 54 2.02 -22.46 -51.14
C VAL A 54 0.72 -21.97 -51.77
N PRO A 55 -0.24 -21.41 -51.00
CA PRO A 55 -1.46 -20.84 -51.58
C PRO A 55 -1.11 -19.59 -52.40
N LYS A 56 -1.95 -19.27 -53.39
CA LYS A 56 -1.72 -18.15 -54.32
C LYS A 56 -1.55 -16.78 -53.63
N SER A 57 -2.11 -16.60 -52.43
CA SER A 57 -1.99 -15.38 -51.61
C SER A 57 -0.68 -15.29 -50.82
N GLY A 58 0.15 -16.34 -50.81
CA GLY A 58 1.39 -16.43 -50.01
C GLY A 58 1.16 -16.51 -48.50
N ARG A 59 -0.08 -16.37 -48.03
CA ARG A 59 -0.41 -16.28 -46.60
C ARG A 59 -1.24 -17.48 -46.17
N PHE A 60 -0.68 -18.29 -45.26
CA PHE A 60 -1.42 -19.34 -44.58
C PHE A 60 -2.27 -18.75 -43.46
N TRP A 61 -3.58 -18.99 -43.50
CA TRP A 61 -4.53 -18.55 -42.48
C TRP A 61 -4.63 -19.50 -41.27
N LYS A 62 -4.02 -20.70 -41.35
CA LYS A 62 -3.89 -21.66 -40.24
C LYS A 62 -2.42 -21.96 -39.95
N SER A 63 -2.05 -22.00 -38.68
CA SER A 63 -0.75 -22.51 -38.25
C SER A 63 -0.66 -24.04 -38.47
N LYS A 64 0.56 -24.54 -38.64
CA LYS A 64 0.82 -25.98 -38.71
C LYS A 64 0.51 -26.61 -37.36
N LYS A 65 -0.37 -27.61 -37.34
CA LYS A 65 -0.64 -28.41 -36.15
C LYS A 65 0.52 -29.38 -35.94
N GLU A 66 1.14 -29.35 -34.77
CA GLU A 66 2.16 -30.34 -34.40
C GLU A 66 1.49 -31.69 -34.08
N LYS A 67 2.20 -32.80 -34.35
CA LYS A 67 1.72 -34.13 -33.97
C LYS A 67 1.66 -34.22 -32.44
N PHE A 68 0.62 -34.85 -31.89
CA PHE A 68 0.48 -35.06 -30.44
C PHE A 68 1.62 -35.88 -29.82
N SER A 69 2.40 -36.61 -30.62
CA SER A 69 3.62 -37.31 -30.20
C SER A 69 4.80 -36.38 -29.91
N LYS A 70 4.79 -35.15 -30.42
CA LYS A 70 5.81 -34.13 -30.14
C LYS A 70 5.62 -33.48 -28.77
N ILE A 71 4.43 -33.60 -28.19
CA ILE A 71 4.16 -33.21 -26.81
C ILE A 71 4.91 -34.21 -25.92
N ILE A 72 5.95 -33.74 -25.23
CA ILE A 72 6.74 -34.53 -24.30
C ILE A 72 5.81 -35.02 -23.17
N LYS A 73 5.43 -36.31 -23.22
CA LYS A 73 4.59 -36.97 -22.21
C LYS A 73 5.40 -37.39 -20.99
N THR A 74 6.27 -36.52 -20.47
CA THR A 74 6.88 -36.77 -19.16
C THR A 74 5.76 -36.86 -18.12
N LYS A 75 5.87 -37.78 -17.14
CA LYS A 75 5.13 -37.63 -15.87
C LYS A 75 5.50 -36.23 -15.40
N GLY A 76 4.57 -35.26 -15.49
CA GLY A 76 4.90 -33.84 -15.37
C GLY A 76 5.77 -33.60 -14.14
N ILE A 77 6.69 -32.63 -14.18
CA ILE A 77 7.59 -32.31 -13.06
C ILE A 77 6.71 -32.09 -11.83
N ARG A 78 6.54 -33.14 -11.04
CA ARG A 78 5.84 -33.13 -9.78
C ARG A 78 6.94 -32.80 -8.78
N PRO A 79 6.94 -31.60 -8.18
CA PRO A 79 7.93 -31.29 -7.18
C PRO A 79 7.78 -32.29 -6.03
N ASP A 80 8.92 -32.77 -5.55
CA ASP A 80 8.99 -33.63 -4.37
C ASP A 80 8.32 -32.94 -3.18
N TYR A 81 7.88 -33.72 -2.19
CA TYR A 81 7.18 -33.19 -1.02
C TYR A 81 7.97 -32.09 -0.31
N GLN A 82 9.28 -32.31 -0.12
CA GLN A 82 10.18 -31.34 0.49
C GLN A 82 10.22 -30.00 -0.27
N LYS A 83 10.25 -30.05 -1.61
CA LYS A 83 10.21 -28.84 -2.44
C LYS A 83 8.88 -28.10 -2.29
N LYS A 84 7.76 -28.81 -2.15
CA LYS A 84 6.45 -28.20 -1.89
C LYS A 84 6.39 -27.54 -0.52
N GLU A 85 6.96 -28.16 0.51
CA GLU A 85 7.01 -27.56 1.84
C GLU A 85 7.89 -26.30 1.87
N ALA A 86 9.08 -26.35 1.27
CA ALA A 86 9.95 -25.18 1.13
C ALA A 86 9.20 -24.00 0.46
N LEU A 87 8.53 -24.26 -0.67
CA LEU A 87 7.73 -23.24 -1.36
C LEU A 87 6.58 -22.69 -0.50
N ARG A 88 5.91 -23.53 0.28
CA ARG A 88 4.85 -23.07 1.20
C ARG A 88 5.41 -22.17 2.30
N ILE A 89 6.56 -22.52 2.86
CA ILE A 89 7.23 -21.75 3.91
C ILE A 89 7.68 -20.39 3.36
N GLU A 90 8.29 -20.36 2.18
CA GLU A 90 8.71 -19.12 1.51
C GLU A 90 7.50 -18.22 1.18
N LEU A 91 6.42 -18.80 0.65
CA LEU A 91 5.19 -18.06 0.38
C LEU A 91 4.55 -17.51 1.65
N LYS A 92 4.60 -18.25 2.76
CA LYS A 92 4.12 -17.77 4.06
C LYS A 92 4.97 -16.61 4.56
N ARG A 93 6.30 -16.78 4.56
CA ARG A 93 7.25 -15.74 4.99
C ARG A 93 7.11 -14.44 4.20
N THR A 94 7.00 -14.54 2.87
CA THR A 94 6.81 -13.36 2.01
C THR A 94 5.49 -12.64 2.29
N LYS A 95 4.40 -13.39 2.50
CA LYS A 95 3.11 -12.81 2.91
C LYS A 95 3.21 -12.12 4.25
N ASP A 96 3.80 -12.75 5.26
CA ASP A 96 3.92 -12.20 6.60
C ASP A 96 4.71 -10.87 6.58
N ILE A 97 5.82 -10.83 5.83
CA ILE A 97 6.60 -9.60 5.64
C ILE A 97 5.76 -8.52 4.93
N SER A 98 5.01 -8.87 3.89
CA SER A 98 4.17 -7.91 3.18
C SER A 98 3.07 -7.33 4.08
N HIS A 99 2.45 -8.17 4.92
CA HIS A 99 1.44 -7.76 5.88
C HIS A 99 2.01 -6.81 6.93
N GLN A 100 3.19 -7.11 7.48
CA GLN A 100 3.87 -6.24 8.44
C GLN A 100 4.15 -4.85 7.85
N ILE A 101 4.61 -4.77 6.60
CA ILE A 101 4.87 -3.49 5.92
C ILE A 101 3.57 -2.69 5.75
N LEU A 102 2.50 -3.35 5.30
CA LEU A 102 1.21 -2.69 5.11
C LEU A 102 0.61 -2.18 6.44
N GLU A 103 0.74 -2.96 7.51
CA GLU A 103 0.29 -2.58 8.84
C GLU A 103 1.05 -1.35 9.37
N GLN A 104 2.37 -1.31 9.21
CA GLN A 104 3.18 -0.15 9.57
C GLN A 104 2.79 1.12 8.78
N ILE A 105 2.49 0.98 7.48
CA ILE A 105 2.04 2.11 6.66
C ILE A 105 0.67 2.60 7.15
N LYS A 106 -0.25 1.68 7.43
CA LYS A 106 -1.59 2.00 7.92
C LYS A 106 -1.56 2.71 9.26
N GLU A 107 -0.76 2.22 10.22
CA GLU A 107 -0.57 2.85 11.53
C GLU A 107 -0.02 4.29 11.40
N LYS A 108 0.98 4.49 10.53
CA LYS A 108 1.53 5.83 10.24
C LYS A 108 0.48 6.78 9.66
N GLU A 109 -0.36 6.29 8.75
CA GLU A 109 -1.46 7.10 8.20
C GLU A 109 -2.51 7.45 9.25
N GLU A 110 -2.90 6.49 10.08
CA GLU A 110 -3.87 6.70 11.16
C GLU A 110 -3.37 7.72 12.17
N ALA A 111 -2.11 7.61 12.59
CA ALA A 111 -1.45 8.60 13.46
C ALA A 111 -1.39 10.00 12.81
N ARG A 112 -1.18 10.09 11.48
CA ARG A 112 -1.23 11.37 10.74
C ARG A 112 -2.64 11.94 10.70
N LYS A 113 -3.66 11.10 10.46
CA LYS A 113 -5.08 11.50 10.44
C LYS A 113 -5.53 11.97 11.82
N GLN A 114 -5.15 11.27 12.89
CA GLN A 114 -5.44 11.67 14.28
C GLN A 114 -4.83 13.02 14.62
N ARG A 115 -3.52 13.20 14.37
CA ARG A 115 -2.83 14.50 14.54
C ARG A 115 -3.52 15.64 13.79
N ARG A 116 -3.94 15.40 12.54
CA ARG A 116 -4.67 16.40 11.76
C ARG A 116 -6.02 16.75 12.40
N ARG A 117 -6.79 15.75 12.85
CA ARG A 117 -8.09 15.96 13.52
C ARG A 117 -7.92 16.76 14.81
N GLU A 118 -6.91 16.44 15.61
CA GLU A 118 -6.59 17.16 16.84
C GLU A 118 -6.18 18.62 16.57
N ASN A 119 -5.33 18.83 15.57
CA ASN A 119 -4.91 20.19 15.19
C ASN A 119 -6.08 21.02 14.67
N ILE A 120 -7.01 20.43 13.91
CA ILE A 120 -8.23 21.11 13.46
C ILE A 120 -9.10 21.49 14.66
N LYS A 121 -9.36 20.55 15.58
CA LYS A 121 -10.13 20.84 16.81
C LYS A 121 -9.49 21.95 17.64
N ARG A 122 -8.16 21.88 17.85
CA ARG A 122 -7.42 22.91 18.59
C ARG A 122 -7.48 24.26 17.87
N ALA A 123 -7.39 24.28 16.54
CA ALA A 123 -7.52 25.51 15.77
C ALA A 123 -8.93 26.11 15.85
N GLU A 124 -9.99 25.28 15.84
CA GLU A 124 -11.37 25.72 16.03
C GLU A 124 -11.59 26.31 17.43
N GLU A 125 -11.09 25.66 18.47
CA GLU A 125 -11.14 26.15 19.85
C GLU A 125 -10.34 27.45 20.01
N ASN A 126 -9.13 27.51 19.45
CA ASN A 126 -8.31 28.73 19.46
C ASN A 126 -9.01 29.85 18.71
N LYS A 127 -9.61 29.58 17.56
CA LYS A 127 -10.40 30.56 16.80
C LYS A 127 -11.56 31.11 17.63
N ARG A 128 -12.27 30.24 18.37
CA ARG A 128 -13.35 30.66 19.30
C ARG A 128 -12.81 31.49 20.46
N LYS A 129 -11.65 31.13 21.03
CA LYS A 129 -11.02 31.85 22.15
C LYS A 129 -10.41 33.19 21.74
N SER A 130 -9.81 33.26 20.56
CA SER A 130 -9.19 34.48 20.01
C SER A 130 -10.20 35.45 19.41
N GLU A 131 -11.47 35.05 19.30
CA GLU A 131 -12.51 35.90 18.77
C GLU A 131 -12.82 37.02 19.77
N ILE A 132 -12.29 38.22 19.48
CA ILE A 132 -12.56 39.42 20.26
C ILE A 132 -13.94 39.94 19.84
N VAL A 133 -14.94 39.75 20.71
CA VAL A 133 -16.33 40.18 20.49
C VAL A 133 -16.58 41.52 21.16
N GLN A 134 -17.23 42.44 20.45
CA GLN A 134 -17.75 43.68 21.04
C GLN A 134 -19.17 43.44 21.60
N VAL A 135 -19.36 43.67 22.90
CA VAL A 135 -20.67 43.54 23.54
C VAL A 135 -21.59 44.68 23.08
N ILE A 136 -22.68 44.36 22.39
CA ILE A 136 -23.68 45.34 21.97
C ILE A 136 -24.72 45.50 23.08
N THR A 137 -24.57 46.55 23.90
CA THR A 137 -25.47 46.83 25.03
C THR A 137 -26.84 47.37 24.60
N ASN A 138 -26.93 48.13 23.51
CA ASN A 138 -28.18 48.74 23.03
C ASN A 138 -28.63 48.18 21.67
N THR A 139 -29.69 47.37 21.71
CA THR A 139 -30.25 46.70 20.52
C THR A 139 -30.99 47.64 19.57
N LYS A 140 -31.42 48.83 20.01
CA LYS A 140 -32.06 49.83 19.13
C LYS A 140 -31.07 50.34 18.08
N LYS A 141 -29.76 50.29 18.33
CA LYS A 141 -28.72 50.69 17.36
C LYS A 141 -28.71 49.76 16.14
N LEU A 142 -28.74 48.44 16.34
CA LEU A 142 -28.82 47.47 15.23
C LEU A 142 -30.07 47.67 14.37
N LYS A 143 -31.20 47.99 14.99
CA LYS A 143 -32.46 48.25 14.27
C LYS A 143 -32.44 49.53 13.43
N ARG A 144 -31.57 50.48 13.76
CA ARG A 144 -31.39 51.74 13.00
C ARG A 144 -30.35 51.63 11.88
N MET A 145 -29.54 50.58 11.86
CA MET A 145 -28.49 50.40 10.86
C MET A 145 -29.03 49.97 9.49
N LYS A 146 -28.30 50.29 8.43
CA LYS A 146 -28.66 49.91 7.06
C LYS A 146 -28.47 48.40 6.87
N LYS A 147 -29.38 47.75 6.12
CA LYS A 147 -29.31 46.29 5.82
C LYS A 147 -27.95 45.82 5.30
N LYS A 148 -27.20 46.65 4.54
CA LYS A 148 -25.85 46.31 4.06
C LYS A 148 -24.83 46.20 5.19
N GLN A 149 -24.89 47.07 6.20
CA GLN A 149 -23.97 47.05 7.34
C GLN A 149 -24.22 45.84 8.25
N LEU A 150 -25.49 45.44 8.41
CA LEU A 150 -25.87 44.23 9.17
C LEU A 150 -25.31 42.93 8.59
N ARG A 151 -24.93 42.89 7.30
CA ARG A 151 -24.31 41.71 6.67
C ARG A 151 -22.89 41.43 7.16
N PHE A 152 -22.20 42.45 7.67
CA PHE A 152 -20.83 42.33 8.21
C PHE A 152 -20.81 41.94 9.69
N ILE A 153 -21.95 41.94 10.37
CA ILE A 153 -22.05 41.63 11.79
C ILE A 153 -22.43 40.15 11.94
N GLU A 154 -21.53 39.36 12.50
CA GLU A 154 -21.81 38.00 12.95
C GLU A 154 -22.25 38.03 14.43
N LYS A 155 -23.26 37.23 14.77
CA LYS A 155 -23.70 37.10 16.17
C LYS A 155 -22.90 36.00 16.85
N ARG A 156 -22.32 36.31 18.01
CA ARG A 156 -21.56 35.39 18.85
C ARG A 156 -22.07 35.47 20.28
N ASP A 157 -22.19 34.31 20.93
CA ASP A 157 -22.65 34.23 22.31
C ASP A 157 -21.49 34.45 23.27
N ILE A 158 -21.68 35.37 24.20
CA ILE A 158 -20.75 35.69 25.29
C ILE A 158 -21.40 35.22 26.58
N ASN A 159 -20.92 34.10 27.15
CA ASN A 159 -21.45 33.47 28.36
C ASN A 159 -21.04 34.20 29.66
N VAL A 160 -20.89 35.53 29.63
CA VAL A 160 -20.46 36.31 30.81
C VAL A 160 -21.48 36.22 31.96
N ASN A 161 -22.74 35.82 31.69
CA ASN A 161 -23.86 35.95 32.63
C ASN A 161 -24.45 34.63 33.18
N LYS A 162 -23.85 33.46 32.93
CA LYS A 162 -24.40 32.17 33.42
C LYS A 162 -23.77 31.67 34.72
N GLU A 163 -22.50 31.99 34.97
CA GLU A 163 -21.77 31.51 36.16
C GLU A 163 -22.28 32.17 37.45
N ASN A 164 -22.54 33.49 37.41
CA ASN A 164 -23.00 34.26 38.58
C ASN A 164 -24.42 33.90 39.07
N LYS A 165 -25.23 33.20 38.25
CA LYS A 165 -26.60 32.79 38.63
C LYS A 165 -26.66 31.39 39.22
N GLN A 166 -25.66 30.54 38.94
CA GLN A 166 -25.59 29.19 39.49
C GLN A 166 -24.92 29.18 40.87
N GLN A 167 -23.93 30.04 41.12
CA GLN A 167 -23.29 30.16 42.43
C GLN A 167 -24.26 30.67 43.52
N SER A 168 -25.09 31.67 43.23
CA SER A 168 -26.08 32.19 44.20
C SER A 168 -27.22 31.23 44.56
N SER A 169 -27.55 30.27 43.68
CA SER A 169 -28.53 29.22 43.98
C SER A 169 -27.97 28.06 44.81
N VAL A 170 -26.65 27.85 44.78
CA VAL A 170 -25.97 26.78 45.54
C VAL A 170 -25.66 27.27 46.95
N ASP A 171 -25.29 28.55 47.13
CA ASP A 171 -25.01 29.10 48.46
C ASP A 171 -26.27 29.24 49.34
N SER A 172 -27.46 29.38 48.74
CA SER A 172 -28.75 29.43 49.48
C SER A 172 -29.32 28.06 49.87
N THR A 173 -28.72 26.96 49.40
CA THR A 173 -29.13 25.58 49.75
C THR A 173 -28.29 24.94 50.85
N VAL A 174 -27.22 25.61 51.31
CA VAL A 174 -26.32 25.11 52.37
C VAL A 174 -26.66 25.70 53.76
N GLU A 175 -27.51 26.71 53.86
CA GLU A 175 -27.90 27.38 55.12
C GLU A 175 -29.22 26.88 55.75
N LYS A 176 -29.63 25.62 55.55
CA LYS A 176 -30.78 25.02 56.25
C LYS A 176 -30.46 23.66 56.85
#